data_AF-A0A8B5UBY0-F1
#
_entry.id   AF-A0A8B5UBY0-F1
#
_cell.length_a   1.000
_cell.length_b   1.000
_cell.length_c   1.000
_cell.angle_alpha   90.00
_cell.angle_beta   90.00
_cell.angle_gamma   90.00
#
_symmetry.space_group_name_H-M   'P 1'
#
loop_
_entity.id
_entity.type
_entity.pdbx_description
1 polymer ?
#
loop_
_entity_poly.entity_id
_entity_poly.type
_entity_poly.pdbx_seq_one_letter_code
_entity_poly.pdbx_strand_id
1 'polypeptide(L)'
;MIESNAVNIDRSRIILKPNVVVGYEGQPYKIVNVLNANDIVISSLDSVRSLQVNARSLTIFNGGNTLTERLNKGDQDISNEAWQIALQRYEIIKPLIEYSTTELVENRANEYDVNRSTLWKWLKDYRENNSLMA
;
A
#
# COMPACT_ATOMS: atom_id res chain seq x y z
N MET A 1 50.56 13.55 22.36
CA MET A 1 49.39 12.67 22.49
C MET A 1 48.55 12.89 21.25
N ILE A 2 48.41 11.88 20.38
CA ILE A 2 47.56 11.99 19.19
C ILE A 2 46.23 11.37 19.58
N GLU A 3 45.20 12.21 19.74
CA GLU A 3 43.84 11.76 19.97
C GLU A 3 43.38 10.96 18.73
N SER A 4 43.30 9.65 18.89
CA SER A 4 42.69 8.75 17.94
C SER A 4 41.19 8.99 17.94
N ASN A 5 40.74 9.95 17.13
CA ASN A 5 39.34 10.24 16.87
C ASN A 5 38.79 9.10 15.98
N ALA A 6 38.47 7.96 16.61
CA ALA A 6 37.96 6.79 15.91
C ALA A 6 36.55 7.08 15.41
N VAL A 7 36.44 7.50 14.15
CA VAL A 7 35.15 7.63 13.46
C VAL A 7 34.57 6.22 13.32
N ASN A 8 33.56 5.90 14.14
CA ASN A 8 32.80 4.67 14.02
C ASN A 8 31.90 4.78 12.79
N ILE A 9 32.39 4.31 11.65
CA ILE A 9 31.61 4.28 10.40
C ILE A 9 30.77 3.01 10.44
N ASP A 10 29.50 3.15 10.77
CA ASP A 10 28.52 2.08 10.56
C ASP A 10 28.30 1.90 9.05
N ARG A 11 28.79 0.79 8.50
CA ARG A 11 28.67 0.42 7.08
C ARG A 11 27.51 -0.54 6.83
N SER A 12 26.61 -0.68 7.79
CA SER A 12 25.52 -1.62 7.68
C SER A 12 24.59 -1.21 6.53
N ARG A 13 24.23 -2.17 5.68
CA ARG A 13 23.40 -1.91 4.50
C ARG A 13 21.95 -1.74 4.91
N ILE A 14 21.37 -0.60 4.57
CA ILE A 14 19.94 -0.34 4.73
C ILE A 14 19.23 -0.76 3.43
N ILE A 15 18.15 -1.53 3.56
CA ILE A 15 17.31 -1.91 2.44
C ILE A 15 16.25 -0.81 2.25
N LEU A 16 16.36 -0.05 1.16
CA LEU A 16 15.43 1.01 0.81
C LEU A 16 14.34 0.46 -0.11
N LYS A 17 13.35 -0.21 0.48
CA LYS A 17 12.17 -0.72 -0.23
C LYS A 17 10.91 -0.32 0.53
N PRO A 18 9.78 -0.10 -0.16
CA PRO A 18 8.48 0.02 0.50
C PRO A 18 8.25 -1.17 1.44
N ASN A 19 7.54 -0.91 2.53
CA ASN A 19 7.20 -1.89 3.57
C ASN A 19 8.37 -2.41 4.41
N VAL A 20 9.53 -1.74 4.36
CA VAL A 20 10.65 -2.00 5.27
C VAL A 20 10.58 -1.04 6.46
N VAL A 21 10.81 -1.55 7.66
CA VAL A 21 10.93 -0.73 8.88
C VAL A 21 12.36 -0.21 9.00
N VAL A 22 12.48 1.10 9.22
CA VAL A 22 13.74 1.83 9.37
C VAL A 22 13.68 2.73 10.62
N GLY A 23 14.83 3.08 11.15
CA GLY A 23 14.94 4.04 12.24
C GLY A 23 15.05 5.46 11.70
N TYR A 24 14.35 6.40 12.32
CA TYR A 24 14.49 7.83 12.06
C TYR A 24 14.34 8.57 13.40
N GLU A 25 15.33 9.41 13.76
CA GLU A 25 15.38 10.14 15.05
C GLU A 25 15.18 9.23 16.29
N GLY A 26 15.66 7.98 16.21
CA GLY A 26 15.55 7.00 17.31
C GLY A 26 14.19 6.31 17.42
N GLN A 27 13.25 6.59 16.52
CA GLN A 27 11.92 5.98 16.47
C GLN A 27 11.76 5.08 15.23
N PRO A 28 10.93 4.03 15.29
CA PRO A 28 10.66 3.17 14.13
C PRO A 28 9.64 3.81 13.17
N TYR A 29 9.94 3.73 11.88
CA TYR A 29 9.06 4.16 10.80
C TYR A 29 9.01 3.09 9.69
N LYS A 30 7.92 3.02 8.94
CA LYS A 30 7.77 2.18 7.75
C LYS A 30 8.04 3.00 6.50
N ILE A 31 8.84 2.49 5.57
CA ILE A 31 9.00 3.12 4.24
C ILE A 31 7.70 2.92 3.47
N VAL A 32 7.06 4.03 3.08
CA VAL A 32 5.84 4.02 2.25
C VAL A 32 6.22 4.09 0.78
N ASN A 33 7.15 4.98 0.42
CA ASN A 33 7.55 5.20 -0.95
C ASN A 33 9.02 5.65 -1.06
N VAL A 34 9.68 5.27 -2.15
CA VAL A 34 11.04 5.69 -2.48
C VAL A 34 10.95 6.59 -3.72
N LEU A 35 11.13 7.90 -3.53
CA LEU A 35 10.98 8.86 -4.63
C LEU A 35 12.24 8.87 -5.52
N ASN A 36 13.41 8.80 -4.89
CA ASN A 36 14.70 8.66 -5.57
C ASN A 36 15.75 8.10 -4.59
N ALA A 37 17.02 8.06 -4.98
CA ALA A 37 18.10 7.50 -4.16
C ALA A 37 18.35 8.24 -2.83
N ASN A 38 17.91 9.49 -2.73
CA ASN A 38 18.10 10.36 -1.56
C ASN A 38 16.78 10.68 -0.85
N ASP A 39 15.64 10.72 -1.54
CA ASP A 39 14.36 11.14 -0.95
C ASP A 39 13.43 9.94 -0.76
N ILE A 40 12.99 9.75 0.48
CA ILE A 40 12.16 8.62 0.90
C ILE A 40 11.01 9.13 1.76
N VAL A 41 9.82 8.58 1.52
CA VAL A 41 8.64 8.85 2.34
C VAL A 41 8.49 7.74 3.37
N ILE A 42 8.52 8.11 4.64
CA ILE A 42 8.35 7.21 5.78
C ILE A 42 7.06 7.55 6.53
N SER A 43 6.35 6.56 7.05
CA SER A 43 5.18 6.73 7.92
C SER A 43 5.47 6.23 9.32
N SER A 44 4.94 6.92 10.31
CA SER A 44 4.97 6.44 11.69
C SER A 44 4.19 5.12 11.80
N LEU A 45 4.61 4.23 12.70
CA LEU A 45 3.87 3.00 12.98
C LEU A 45 2.61 3.26 13.83
N ASP A 46 2.62 4.32 14.64
CA ASP A 46 1.55 4.66 15.56
C ASP A 46 0.64 5.78 15.05
N SER A 47 1.00 6.39 13.91
CA SER A 47 0.30 7.55 13.36
C SER A 47 0.21 7.50 11.84
N VAL A 48 -0.87 8.08 11.29
CA VAL A 48 -1.07 8.27 9.84
C VAL A 48 -0.10 9.31 9.25
N ARG A 49 0.70 9.98 10.09
CA ARG A 49 1.66 10.98 9.64
C ARG A 49 2.79 10.35 8.83
N SER A 50 3.01 10.92 7.65
CA SER A 50 4.13 10.61 6.77
C SER A 50 5.08 11.79 6.67
N LEU A 51 6.38 11.50 6.57
CA LEU A 51 7.46 12.48 6.47
C LEU A 51 8.32 12.11 5.26
N GLN A 52 8.74 13.12 4.50
CA GLN A 52 9.79 12.95 3.51
C GLN A 52 11.13 13.23 4.20
N VAL A 53 12.03 12.25 4.15
CA VAL A 53 13.34 12.32 4.78
C VAL A 53 14.44 11.93 3.81
N ASN A 54 15.67 12.33 4.14
CA ASN A 54 16.81 11.91 3.36
C ASN A 54 17.18 10.46 3.69
N ALA A 55 17.52 9.65 2.68
CA ALA A 55 17.93 8.26 2.86
C ALA A 55 19.13 8.13 3.82
N ARG A 56 20.02 9.13 3.88
CA ARG A 56 21.19 9.14 4.77
C ARG A 56 20.86 9.39 6.24
N SER A 57 19.68 9.95 6.54
CA SER A 57 19.23 10.15 7.93
C SER A 57 18.52 8.91 8.49
N LEU A 58 18.33 7.87 7.68
CA LEU A 58 17.75 6.61 8.12
C LEU A 58 18.82 5.74 8.77
N THR A 59 18.42 4.99 9.79
CA THR A 59 19.24 3.99 10.46
C THR A 59 18.60 2.62 10.36
N ILE A 60 19.40 1.56 10.56
CA ILE A 60 18.86 0.21 10.66
C ILE A 60 18.06 0.10 11.94
N PHE A 61 16.80 -0.30 11.82
CA PHE A 61 15.98 -0.66 12.95
C PHE A 61 16.11 -2.16 13.23
N ASN A 62 16.83 -2.53 14.30
CA ASN A 62 16.99 -3.91 14.77
C ASN A 62 15.85 -4.37 15.69
N GLY A 63 14.64 -3.81 15.55
CA GLY A 63 13.47 -4.46 16.13
C GLY A 63 13.24 -5.73 15.33
N GLY A 64 13.45 -6.88 15.98
CA GLY A 64 13.55 -8.20 15.33
C GLY A 64 12.54 -8.42 14.21
N ASN A 65 12.91 -9.30 13.27
CA ASN A 65 12.18 -9.62 12.04
C ASN A 65 10.64 -9.70 12.18
N THR A 66 10.17 -10.07 13.37
CA THR A 66 8.77 -10.10 13.79
C THR A 66 8.00 -8.78 13.64
N LEU A 67 8.60 -7.59 13.81
CA LEU A 67 7.85 -6.32 13.65
C LEU A 67 7.59 -6.02 12.18
N THR A 68 8.61 -6.14 11.33
CA THR A 68 8.50 -6.00 9.88
C THR A 68 7.54 -7.05 9.30
N GLU A 69 7.64 -8.31 9.75
CA GLU A 69 6.71 -9.37 9.36
C GLU A 69 5.27 -9.08 9.79
N ARG A 70 5.03 -8.57 11.02
CA ARG A 70 3.69 -8.21 11.49
C ARG A 70 3.09 -7.03 10.73
N LEU A 71 3.89 -6.02 10.42
CA LEU A 71 3.44 -4.85 9.66
C LEU A 71 3.19 -5.16 8.17
N ASN A 72 3.85 -6.20 7.65
CA ASN A 72 3.68 -6.66 6.28
C ASN A 72 2.51 -7.64 6.10
N LYS A 73 1.89 -8.12 7.20
CA LYS A 73 0.65 -8.90 7.15
C LYS A 73 -0.59 -8.08 6.81
N GLY A 74 -0.53 -6.75 6.88
CA GLY A 74 -1.69 -5.87 6.70
C GLY A 74 -2.12 -5.65 5.24
N ASP A 75 -1.19 -5.70 4.28
CA ASP A 75 -1.45 -5.19 2.92
C ASP A 75 -1.18 -6.19 1.78
N GLN A 76 -0.80 -7.45 2.06
CA GLN A 76 -0.35 -8.39 1.00
C GLN A 76 -1.07 -9.74 0.93
N ASP A 77 -1.96 -10.10 1.86
CA ASP A 77 -2.78 -11.31 1.70
C ASP A 77 -4.20 -10.92 1.28
N ILE A 78 -4.35 -10.40 0.05
CA ILE A 78 -5.64 -10.56 -0.63
C ILE A 78 -5.78 -12.06 -0.83
N SER A 79 -6.67 -12.69 -0.05
CA SER A 79 -6.93 -14.12 -0.22
C SER A 79 -7.28 -14.39 -1.68
N ASN A 80 -6.89 -15.55 -2.21
CA ASN A 80 -7.23 -15.90 -3.59
C ASN A 80 -8.75 -15.78 -3.82
N GLU A 81 -9.55 -16.09 -2.80
CA GLU A 81 -11.01 -15.88 -2.81
C GLU A 81 -11.41 -14.41 -3.00
N ALA A 82 -10.83 -13.49 -2.21
CA ALA A 82 -11.10 -12.05 -2.33
C ALA A 82 -10.66 -11.51 -3.71
N TRP A 83 -9.54 -12.01 -4.24
CA TRP A 83 -9.08 -11.69 -5.59
C TRP A 83 -10.06 -12.16 -6.67
N GLN A 84 -10.50 -13.41 -6.59
CA GLN A 84 -11.49 -13.95 -7.54
C GLN A 84 -12.80 -13.18 -7.48
N ILE A 85 -13.28 -12.81 -6.29
CA ILE A 85 -14.49 -12.00 -6.13
C ILE A 85 -14.31 -10.63 -6.77
N ALA A 86 -13.19 -9.95 -6.52
CA ALA A 86 -12.92 -8.64 -7.13
C ALA A 86 -12.84 -8.72 -8.66
N LEU A 87 -12.21 -9.78 -9.19
CA LEU A 87 -12.11 -10.02 -10.63
C LEU A 87 -13.50 -10.29 -11.25
N GLN A 88 -14.33 -11.11 -10.61
CA GLN A 88 -15.70 -11.36 -11.06
C GLN A 88 -16.52 -10.07 -11.11
N ARG A 89 -16.46 -9.23 -10.05
CA ARG A 89 -17.14 -7.93 -10.03
C ARG A 89 -16.67 -7.04 -11.17
N TYR A 90 -15.36 -7.02 -11.43
CA TYR A 90 -14.78 -6.25 -12.52
C TYR A 90 -15.31 -6.68 -13.89
N GLU A 91 -15.29 -7.99 -14.19
CA GLU A 91 -15.78 -8.53 -15.47
C GLU A 91 -17.27 -8.22 -15.70
N ILE A 92 -18.09 -8.22 -14.63
CA ILE A 92 -19.51 -7.86 -14.71
C ILE A 92 -19.68 -6.40 -15.14
N ILE A 93 -18.95 -5.48 -14.51
CA ILE A 93 -19.11 -4.03 -14.76
C ILE A 93 -18.32 -3.52 -15.96
N LYS A 94 -17.28 -4.22 -16.39
CA LYS A 94 -16.36 -3.84 -17.49
C LYS A 94 -17.05 -3.25 -18.72
N PRO A 95 -18.08 -3.87 -19.32
CA PRO A 95 -18.75 -3.31 -20.49
C PRO A 95 -19.56 -2.04 -20.22
N LEU A 96 -19.82 -1.73 -18.94
CA LEU A 96 -20.64 -0.59 -18.50
C LEU A 96 -19.78 0.58 -17.97
N ILE A 97 -18.44 0.42 -17.88
CA ILE A 97 -17.56 1.43 -17.30
C ILE A 97 -17.57 2.71 -18.13
N GLU A 98 -17.38 2.60 -19.44
CA GLU A 98 -17.31 3.74 -20.38
C GLU A 98 -18.69 4.37 -20.63
N TYR A 99 -19.72 3.53 -20.80
CA TYR A 99 -21.09 3.97 -21.05
C TYR A 99 -22.08 3.05 -20.34
N SER A 100 -22.90 3.63 -19.45
CA SER A 100 -23.92 2.90 -18.69
C SER A 100 -25.26 3.62 -18.77
N THR A 101 -26.29 2.94 -19.26
CA THR A 101 -27.69 3.38 -19.13
C THR A 101 -28.42 2.53 -18.10
N THR A 102 -29.56 3.03 -17.60
CA THR A 102 -30.44 2.28 -16.69
C THR A 102 -30.77 0.89 -17.21
N GLU A 103 -31.16 0.79 -18.48
CA GLU A 103 -31.55 -0.48 -19.13
C GLU A 103 -30.37 -1.46 -19.25
N LEU A 104 -29.18 -0.98 -19.64
CA LEU A 104 -27.99 -1.83 -19.73
C LEU A 104 -27.58 -2.38 -18.37
N VAL A 105 -27.67 -1.57 -17.31
CA VAL A 105 -27.38 -2.01 -15.94
C VAL A 105 -28.42 -3.01 -15.44
N GLU A 106 -29.70 -2.81 -15.76
CA GLU A 106 -30.77 -3.75 -15.39
C GLU A 106 -30.63 -5.10 -16.11
N ASN A 107 -30.33 -5.09 -17.41
CA ASN A 107 -30.07 -6.32 -18.16
C ASN A 107 -28.89 -7.09 -17.60
N ARG A 108 -27.79 -6.40 -17.27
CA ARG A 108 -26.59 -7.00 -16.67
C ARG A 108 -26.84 -7.50 -15.24
N ALA A 109 -27.64 -6.77 -14.46
CA ALA A 109 -28.08 -7.18 -13.13
C ALA A 109 -28.83 -8.52 -13.17
N ASN A 110 -29.77 -8.65 -14.10
CA ASN A 110 -30.54 -9.88 -14.30
C ASN A 110 -29.68 -11.03 -14.83
N GLU A 111 -28.72 -10.75 -15.71
CA GLU A 111 -27.81 -11.77 -16.28
C GLU A 111 -26.94 -12.45 -15.21
N TYR A 112 -26.47 -11.70 -14.21
CA TYR A 112 -25.58 -12.20 -13.16
C TYR A 112 -26.27 -12.38 -11.79
N ASP A 113 -27.58 -12.24 -11.72
CA ASP A 113 -28.36 -12.28 -10.47
C ASP A 113 -27.81 -11.34 -9.37
N VAL A 114 -27.40 -10.13 -9.78
CA VAL A 114 -26.86 -9.10 -8.89
C VAL A 114 -27.85 -7.95 -8.79
N ASN A 115 -28.05 -7.40 -7.59
CA ASN A 115 -28.93 -6.24 -7.43
C ASN A 115 -28.43 -5.04 -8.25
N ARG A 116 -29.34 -4.38 -8.98
CA ARG A 116 -29.06 -3.16 -9.76
C ARG A 116 -28.32 -2.09 -8.94
N SER A 117 -28.72 -1.88 -7.69
CA SER A 117 -28.09 -0.90 -6.79
C SER A 117 -26.63 -1.25 -6.47
N THR A 118 -26.32 -2.55 -6.38
CA THR A 118 -24.96 -3.05 -6.16
C THR A 118 -24.08 -2.80 -7.38
N LEU A 119 -24.59 -3.01 -8.60
CA LEU A 119 -23.87 -2.66 -9.83
C LEU A 119 -23.60 -1.16 -9.93
N TRP A 120 -24.57 -0.31 -9.60
CA TRP A 120 -24.37 1.14 -9.57
C TRP A 120 -23.31 1.55 -8.55
N LYS A 121 -23.27 0.90 -7.39
CA LYS A 121 -22.22 1.11 -6.39
C LYS A 121 -20.84 0.73 -6.94
N TRP A 122 -20.69 -0.46 -7.53
CA TRP A 122 -19.42 -0.89 -8.13
C TRP A 122 -18.96 0.02 -9.27
N LEU A 123 -19.87 0.47 -10.14
CA LEU A 123 -19.56 1.41 -11.20
C LEU A 123 -19.09 2.77 -10.65
N LYS A 124 -19.74 3.26 -9.60
CA LYS A 124 -19.35 4.50 -8.93
C LYS A 124 -17.97 4.35 -8.29
N ASP A 125 -17.78 3.32 -7.48
CA ASP A 125 -16.53 3.06 -6.75
C ASP A 125 -15.35 2.92 -7.73
N TYR A 126 -15.56 2.24 -8.87
CA TYR A 126 -14.54 2.10 -9.90
C TYR A 126 -14.25 3.41 -10.64
N ARG A 127 -15.27 4.22 -10.98
CA ARG A 127 -15.06 5.51 -11.66
C ARG A 127 -14.37 6.53 -10.77
N GLU A 128 -14.63 6.49 -9.46
CA GLU A 128 -14.05 7.45 -8.51
C GLU A 128 -12.65 7.04 -8.04
N ASN A 129 -12.43 5.75 -7.78
CA ASN A 129 -11.22 5.26 -7.10
C ASN A 129 -10.38 4.29 -7.95
N ASN A 130 -10.82 3.95 -9.16
CA ASN A 130 -10.23 2.90 -10.00
C ASN A 130 -10.06 1.56 -9.26
N SER A 131 -10.93 1.30 -8.28
CA SER A 131 -10.86 0.15 -7.35
C SER A 131 -12.25 -0.39 -7.06
N LEU A 132 -12.35 -1.72 -6.89
CA LEU A 132 -13.56 -2.47 -6.54
C LEU A 132 -13.47 -3.16 -5.17
N MET A 133 -12.42 -2.84 -4.42
CA MET A 133 -12.17 -3.35 -3.08
C MET A 133 -12.88 -2.44 -2.07
N ALA A 134 -14.15 -2.74 -1.81
CA ALA A 134 -14.91 -2.23 -0.68
C ALA A 134 -15.64 -3.38 0.02
#